data_AF-A0A955FYX1-F1
#
_entry.id   AF-A0A955FYX1-F1
#
_cell.length_a   1.000
_cell.length_b   1.000
_cell.length_c   1.000
_cell.angle_alpha   90.00
_cell.angle_beta   90.00
_cell.angle_gamma   90.00
#
_symmetry.space_group_name_H-M   'P 1'
#
loop_
_entity.id
_entity.type
_entity.pdbx_description
1 polymer ?
#
loop_
_entity_poly.entity_id
_entity_poly.type
_entity_poly.pdbx_seq_one_letter_code
_entity_poly.pdbx_strand_id
1 'polypeptide(L)'
;DIYIIVDTASKVLLEKVLIPENSAQLEKKPVIVIDHHLTKSDLPFEHILISEEDAIATSEIIYDIAVKNNWKASKQAAENIMIALLSDSLGLSSEGTTAKSLRVMAELVDLGAHPSEIDVRRKEFMKKSPEILAYKGRLLERVEYHLNGALALVHIPWEEIAKYSDQYNPSMLVLDEMRLVTGVRIAVALKTYPDGKITGKIRVNP
;
A
#
# COMPACT_ATOMS: atom_id res chain seq x y z
N ASP A 1 -25.42 -1.88 13.97
CA ASP A 1 -26.47 -1.12 13.25
C ASP A 1 -26.02 -0.60 11.89
N ILE A 2 -24.73 -0.63 11.58
CA ILE A 2 -24.15 -0.17 10.32
C ILE A 2 -22.91 -1.02 10.00
N TYR A 3 -22.54 -1.14 8.73
CA TYR A 3 -21.23 -1.64 8.31
C TYR A 3 -20.38 -0.49 7.78
N ILE A 4 -19.07 -0.53 8.08
CA ILE A 4 -18.12 0.46 7.59
C ILE A 4 -17.02 -0.31 6.84
N ILE A 5 -16.90 -0.05 5.55
CA ILE A 5 -15.80 -0.50 4.72
C ILE A 5 -14.82 0.66 4.61
N VAL A 6 -13.53 0.38 4.79
CA VAL A 6 -12.48 1.38 4.82
C VAL A 6 -11.43 1.02 3.78
N ASP A 7 -10.98 2.01 3.02
CA ASP A 7 -9.85 1.96 2.09
C ASP A 7 -10.06 1.08 0.84
N THR A 8 -11.33 0.81 0.49
CA THR A 8 -11.66 0.16 -0.77
C THR A 8 -13.13 0.35 -1.12
N ALA A 9 -13.37 0.79 -2.36
CA ALA A 9 -14.65 0.67 -3.04
C ALA A 9 -14.63 -0.44 -4.12
N SER A 10 -13.64 -1.34 -4.09
CA SER A 10 -13.46 -2.39 -5.10
C SER A 10 -13.92 -3.78 -4.63
N LYS A 11 -14.81 -4.39 -5.40
CA LYS A 11 -15.30 -5.75 -5.26
C LYS A 11 -14.18 -6.77 -5.29
N VAL A 12 -13.18 -6.58 -6.16
CA VAL A 12 -12.07 -7.54 -6.29
C VAL A 12 -11.24 -7.62 -5.01
N LEU A 13 -11.06 -6.50 -4.32
CA LEU A 13 -10.34 -6.44 -3.05
C LEU A 13 -11.15 -7.04 -1.89
N LEU A 14 -12.47 -7.14 -2.05
CA LEU A 14 -13.38 -7.74 -1.08
C LEU A 14 -13.86 -9.14 -1.48
N GLU A 15 -13.26 -9.81 -2.48
CA GLU A 15 -13.76 -11.08 -3.01
C GLU A 15 -13.96 -12.17 -1.94
N LYS A 16 -13.08 -12.20 -0.92
CA LYS A 16 -13.15 -13.17 0.19
C LYS A 16 -14.20 -12.79 1.22
N VAL A 17 -14.54 -11.52 1.30
CA VAL A 17 -15.58 -11.00 2.20
C VAL A 17 -16.94 -11.13 1.55
N LEU A 18 -17.07 -10.89 0.25
CA LEU A 18 -18.32 -10.88 -0.53
C LEU A 18 -18.79 -12.29 -0.95
N ILE A 19 -18.59 -13.28 -0.09
CA ILE A 19 -19.27 -14.57 -0.20
C ILE A 19 -20.78 -14.40 0.05
N PRO A 20 -21.64 -15.27 -0.50
CA PRO A 20 -23.10 -15.12 -0.43
C PRO A 20 -23.64 -14.86 0.98
N GLU A 21 -23.08 -15.54 1.99
CA GLU A 21 -23.50 -15.43 3.38
C GLU A 21 -23.27 -14.01 3.94
N ASN A 22 -22.12 -13.42 3.63
CA ASN A 22 -21.73 -12.10 4.11
C ASN A 22 -22.39 -10.97 3.30
N SER A 23 -22.51 -11.14 1.98
CA SER A 23 -23.20 -10.18 1.11
C SER A 23 -24.65 -9.99 1.56
N ALA A 24 -25.35 -11.09 1.88
CA ALA A 24 -26.70 -11.04 2.44
C ALA A 24 -26.78 -10.34 3.80
N GLN A 25 -25.68 -10.23 4.55
CA GLN A 25 -25.63 -9.46 5.79
C GLN A 25 -25.40 -7.98 5.54
N LEU A 26 -24.56 -7.63 4.57
CA LEU A 26 -24.27 -6.24 4.17
C LEU A 26 -25.54 -5.54 3.66
N GLU A 27 -26.39 -6.25 2.93
CA GLU A 27 -27.66 -5.71 2.41
C GLU A 27 -28.72 -5.45 3.51
N LYS A 28 -28.57 -6.04 4.70
CA LYS A 28 -29.56 -5.91 5.78
C LYS A 28 -29.42 -4.63 6.61
N LYS A 29 -28.31 -3.90 6.48
CA LYS A 29 -28.01 -2.70 7.27
C LYS A 29 -27.40 -1.63 6.38
N PRO A 30 -27.47 -0.35 6.76
CA PRO A 30 -26.72 0.70 6.08
C PRO A 30 -25.24 0.34 5.98
N VAL A 31 -24.62 0.65 4.84
CA VAL A 31 -23.19 0.49 4.60
C VAL A 31 -22.60 1.85 4.26
N ILE A 32 -21.53 2.22 4.98
CA ILE A 32 -20.69 3.37 4.64
C ILE A 32 -19.38 2.82 4.10
N VAL A 33 -18.91 3.41 3.00
CA VAL A 33 -17.58 3.17 2.45
C VAL A 33 -16.79 4.46 2.61
N ILE A 34 -15.63 4.39 3.25
CA ILE A 34 -14.69 5.51 3.35
C ILE A 34 -13.47 5.13 2.51
N ASP A 35 -13.23 5.86 1.42
CA ASP A 35 -12.18 5.52 0.48
C ASP A 35 -11.59 6.78 -0.17
N HIS A 36 -10.27 6.79 -0.37
CA HIS A 36 -9.58 7.92 -1.02
C HIS A 36 -9.20 7.64 -2.48
N HIS A 37 -9.42 6.42 -2.97
CA HIS A 37 -9.13 6.07 -4.35
C HIS A 37 -10.12 6.76 -5.31
N LEU A 38 -9.61 7.30 -6.44
CA LEU A 38 -10.44 7.96 -7.46
C LEU A 38 -11.26 6.98 -8.33
N THR A 39 -11.13 5.67 -8.09
CA THR A 39 -11.87 4.64 -8.82
C THR A 39 -13.34 4.64 -8.44
N LYS A 40 -14.23 4.53 -9.44
CA LYS A 40 -15.66 4.33 -9.18
C LYS A 40 -15.88 3.02 -8.43
N SER A 41 -16.78 3.06 -7.45
CA SER A 41 -17.22 1.87 -6.72
C SER A 41 -17.86 0.84 -7.66
N ASP A 42 -17.49 -0.42 -7.51
CA ASP A 42 -18.10 -1.57 -8.19
C ASP A 42 -18.70 -2.59 -7.20
N LEU A 43 -18.95 -2.14 -5.96
CA LEU A 43 -19.57 -2.95 -4.91
C LEU A 43 -21.00 -3.36 -5.31
N PRO A 44 -21.39 -4.62 -5.09
CA PRO A 44 -22.65 -5.16 -5.60
C PRO A 44 -23.89 -4.82 -4.75
N PHE A 45 -23.78 -3.90 -3.79
CA PHE A 45 -24.84 -3.51 -2.85
C PHE A 45 -24.89 -2.00 -2.65
N GLU A 46 -26.05 -1.50 -2.21
CA GLU A 46 -26.27 -0.08 -1.88
C GLU A 46 -25.38 0.36 -0.72
N HIS A 47 -24.73 1.53 -0.87
CA HIS A 47 -23.85 2.10 0.13
C HIS A 47 -23.72 3.61 -0.01
N ILE A 48 -23.36 4.28 1.07
CA ILE A 48 -22.95 5.69 1.07
C ILE A 48 -21.43 5.73 0.93
N LEU A 49 -20.93 6.28 -0.17
CA LEU A 49 -19.50 6.51 -0.36
C LEU A 49 -19.11 7.88 0.18
N ILE A 50 -18.11 7.89 1.08
CA ILE A 50 -17.44 9.09 1.56
C ILE A 50 -16.03 9.06 0.99
N SER A 51 -15.78 9.92 0.01
CA SER A 51 -14.49 10.10 -0.63
C SER A 51 -14.17 11.58 -0.78
N GLU A 52 -12.88 11.92 -0.76
CA GLU A 52 -12.37 13.29 -0.92
C GLU A 52 -11.25 13.23 -1.95
N GLU A 53 -11.38 13.95 -3.08
CA GLU A 53 -10.45 13.85 -4.20
C GLU A 53 -9.01 14.25 -3.83
N ASP A 54 -8.86 15.17 -2.88
CA ASP A 54 -7.57 15.70 -2.44
C ASP A 54 -6.97 14.94 -1.23
N ALA A 55 -7.61 13.88 -0.75
CA ALA A 55 -7.10 13.11 0.38
C ALA A 55 -6.02 12.12 -0.05
N ILE A 56 -4.81 12.25 0.50
CA ILE A 56 -3.69 11.35 0.17
C ILE A 56 -3.83 9.95 0.76
N ALA A 57 -4.71 9.80 1.76
CA ALA A 57 -4.96 8.54 2.46
C ALA A 57 -6.40 8.51 2.99
N THR A 58 -7.00 7.33 3.06
CA THR A 58 -8.32 7.14 3.69
C THR A 58 -8.33 7.60 5.16
N SER A 59 -7.19 7.49 5.83
CA SER A 59 -7.02 7.97 7.21
C SER A 59 -7.14 9.49 7.37
N GLU A 60 -6.82 10.27 6.33
CA GLU A 60 -7.02 11.73 6.33
C GLU A 60 -8.52 12.07 6.31
N ILE A 61 -9.32 11.31 5.55
CA ILE A 61 -10.78 11.45 5.52
C ILE A 61 -11.38 11.10 6.89
N ILE A 62 -10.91 10.02 7.52
CA ILE A 62 -11.35 9.62 8.87
C ILE A 62 -11.02 10.71 9.90
N TYR A 63 -9.84 11.32 9.80
CA TYR A 63 -9.44 12.42 10.65
C TYR A 63 -10.36 13.63 10.48
N ASP A 64 -10.63 14.04 9.24
CA ASP A 64 -11.54 15.14 8.93
C ASP A 64 -12.96 14.89 9.47
N ILE A 65 -13.47 13.66 9.37
CA ILE A 65 -14.78 13.28 9.94
C ILE A 65 -14.75 13.48 11.46
N ALA A 66 -13.70 13.04 12.14
CA ALA A 66 -13.58 13.20 13.60
C ALA A 66 -13.55 14.68 14.00
N VAL A 67 -12.75 15.50 13.32
CA VAL A 67 -12.66 16.96 13.57
C VAL A 67 -14.00 17.65 13.31
N LYS A 68 -14.65 17.40 12.17
CA LYS A 68 -15.96 17.97 11.82
C LYS A 68 -17.04 17.66 12.85
N ASN A 69 -16.94 16.53 13.55
CA ASN A 69 -17.89 16.11 14.58
C ASN A 69 -17.43 16.40 16.02
N ASN A 70 -16.33 17.15 16.20
CA ASN A 70 -15.73 17.45 17.52
C ASN A 70 -15.39 16.18 18.34
N TRP A 71 -15.01 15.10 17.67
CA TRP A 71 -14.58 13.88 18.34
C TRP A 71 -13.12 14.01 18.78
N LYS A 72 -12.86 13.73 20.05
CA LYS A 72 -11.51 13.73 20.57
C LYS A 72 -10.82 12.40 20.22
N ALA A 73 -9.93 12.44 19.22
CA ALA A 73 -9.08 11.29 18.91
C ALA A 73 -8.17 10.95 20.09
N SER A 74 -8.03 9.66 20.38
CA SER A 74 -7.06 9.18 21.37
C SER A 74 -5.65 9.19 20.79
N LYS A 75 -4.62 9.12 21.65
CA LYS A 75 -3.22 8.92 21.22
C LYS A 75 -3.09 7.73 20.26
N GLN A 76 -3.76 6.62 20.57
CA GLN A 76 -3.77 5.41 19.74
C GLN A 76 -4.37 5.67 18.35
N ALA A 77 -5.48 6.41 18.29
CA ALA A 77 -6.10 6.77 17.01
C ALA A 77 -5.18 7.69 16.20
N ALA A 78 -4.56 8.68 16.85
CA ALA A 78 -3.62 9.59 16.21
C ALA A 78 -2.40 8.85 15.62
N GLU A 79 -1.84 7.88 16.36
CA GLU A 79 -0.76 7.02 15.85
C GLU A 79 -1.20 6.20 14.63
N ASN A 80 -2.37 5.56 14.69
CA ASN A 80 -2.85 4.73 13.59
C ASN A 80 -3.14 5.55 12.33
N ILE A 81 -3.73 6.74 12.47
CA ILE A 81 -3.94 7.67 11.36
C ILE A 81 -2.60 8.09 10.77
N MET A 82 -1.63 8.47 11.61
CA MET A 82 -0.30 8.86 11.16
C MET A 82 0.41 7.73 10.40
N ILE A 83 0.33 6.48 10.87
CA ILE A 83 0.91 5.31 10.20
C ILE A 83 0.31 5.14 8.80
N ALA A 84 -1.02 5.21 8.68
CA ALA A 84 -1.69 5.05 7.40
C ALA A 84 -1.33 6.19 6.42
N LEU A 85 -1.39 7.44 6.89
CA LEU A 85 -1.03 8.61 6.09
C LEU A 85 0.43 8.55 5.60
N LEU A 86 1.38 8.19 6.46
CA LEU A 86 2.78 8.00 6.06
C LEU A 86 2.97 6.85 5.06
N SER A 87 2.14 5.80 5.13
CA SER A 87 2.25 4.65 4.24
C SER A 87 1.79 5.00 2.82
N ASP A 88 0.63 5.62 2.67
CA ASP A 88 0.05 5.96 1.35
C ASP A 88 0.79 7.13 0.68
N SER A 89 1.37 8.03 1.49
CA SER A 89 2.12 9.18 1.01
C SER A 89 3.60 8.91 0.72
N LEU A 90 4.07 7.67 0.88
CA LEU A 90 5.50 7.31 0.82
C LEU A 90 6.37 8.13 1.80
N GLY A 91 5.82 8.45 2.97
CA GLY A 91 6.48 9.32 3.94
C GLY A 91 6.38 10.81 3.57
N LEU A 92 5.22 11.24 3.05
CA LEU A 92 4.92 12.62 2.63
C LEU A 92 5.71 13.09 1.40
N SER A 93 6.17 12.15 0.57
CA SER A 93 6.96 12.43 -0.62
C SER A 93 6.25 12.09 -1.93
N SER A 94 5.03 11.54 -1.88
CA SER A 94 4.24 11.31 -3.09
C SER A 94 3.67 12.64 -3.62
N GLU A 95 3.40 12.68 -4.92
CA GLU A 95 2.92 13.87 -5.64
C GLU A 95 1.63 14.47 -5.04
N GLY A 96 0.74 13.62 -4.52
CA GLY A 96 -0.50 14.06 -3.89
C GLY A 96 -0.34 14.71 -2.51
N THR A 97 0.89 14.85 -1.98
CA THR A 97 1.09 15.38 -0.63
C THR A 97 0.82 16.89 -0.62
N THR A 98 -0.14 17.33 0.20
CA THR A 98 -0.55 18.74 0.26
C THR A 98 -0.16 19.42 1.57
N ALA A 99 -0.29 20.74 1.61
CA ALA A 99 -0.16 21.51 2.85
C ALA A 99 -1.19 21.08 3.91
N LYS A 100 -2.35 20.56 3.50
CA LYS A 100 -3.35 20.01 4.42
C LYS A 100 -2.81 18.76 5.12
N SER A 101 -2.27 17.80 4.36
CA SER A 101 -1.68 16.58 4.90
C SER A 101 -0.57 16.87 5.93
N LEU A 102 0.26 17.89 5.68
CA LEU A 102 1.28 18.34 6.64
C LEU A 102 0.70 18.95 7.92
N ARG A 103 -0.42 19.70 7.83
CA ARG A 103 -1.11 20.22 9.03
C ARG A 103 -1.74 19.10 9.84
N VAL A 104 -2.40 18.14 9.17
CA VAL A 104 -2.93 16.94 9.82
C VAL A 104 -1.82 16.22 10.58
N MET A 105 -0.64 16.02 9.97
CA MET A 105 0.50 15.42 10.66
C MET A 105 0.91 16.17 11.93
N ALA A 106 0.92 17.51 11.90
CA ALA A 106 1.23 18.31 13.09
C ALA A 106 0.17 18.14 14.19
N GLU A 107 -1.11 18.16 13.83
CA GLU A 107 -2.21 17.97 14.78
C GLU A 107 -2.21 16.56 15.39
N LEU A 108 -1.83 15.53 14.63
CA LEU A 108 -1.66 14.17 15.16
C LEU A 108 -0.52 14.10 16.19
N VAL A 109 0.54 14.89 16.02
CA VAL A 109 1.61 15.03 17.03
C VAL A 109 1.08 15.71 18.30
N ASP A 110 0.28 16.77 18.16
CA ASP A 110 -0.38 17.43 19.30
C ASP A 110 -1.30 16.48 20.06
N LEU A 111 -1.91 15.52 19.36
CA LEU A 111 -2.72 14.44 19.94
C LEU A 111 -1.88 13.29 20.55
N GLY A 112 -0.56 13.39 20.47
CA GLY A 112 0.40 12.51 21.13
C GLY A 112 1.04 11.45 20.22
N ALA A 113 0.79 11.43 18.92
CA ALA A 113 1.52 10.54 18.01
C ALA A 113 2.99 10.97 17.92
N HIS A 114 3.92 10.01 17.97
CA HIS A 114 5.35 10.30 17.92
C HIS A 114 6.01 9.70 16.67
N PRO A 115 6.31 10.50 15.62
CA PRO A 115 6.84 9.99 14.35
C PRO A 115 8.09 9.11 14.52
N SER A 116 9.00 9.47 15.43
CA SER A 116 10.19 8.65 15.70
C SER A 116 9.86 7.27 16.29
N GLU A 117 8.83 7.14 17.14
CA GLU A 117 8.46 5.84 17.72
C GLU A 117 7.78 4.96 16.67
N ILE A 118 6.99 5.58 15.79
CA ILE A 118 6.39 4.92 14.62
C ILE A 118 7.51 4.43 13.67
N ASP A 119 8.50 5.27 13.36
CA ASP A 119 9.60 4.88 12.46
C ASP A 119 10.51 3.79 13.06
N VAL A 120 10.75 3.80 14.39
CA VAL A 120 11.47 2.72 15.07
C VAL A 120 10.72 1.39 14.91
N ARG A 121 9.40 1.37 15.17
CA ARG A 121 8.56 0.18 14.96
C ARG A 121 8.56 -0.28 13.50
N ARG A 122 8.47 0.66 12.55
CA ARG A 122 8.56 0.38 11.11
C ARG A 122 9.89 -0.25 10.74
N LYS A 123 11.01 0.32 11.19
CA LYS A 123 12.36 -0.20 10.94
C LYS A 123 12.54 -1.61 11.52
N GLU A 124 12.03 -1.85 12.72
CA GLU A 124 12.05 -3.17 13.35
C GLU A 124 11.28 -4.19 12.51
N PHE A 125 10.06 -3.85 12.09
CA PHE A 125 9.22 -4.67 11.22
C PHE A 125 9.87 -4.95 9.85
N MET A 126 10.63 -3.99 9.32
CA MET A 126 11.25 -4.07 7.99
C MET A 126 12.63 -4.75 7.96
N LYS A 127 13.14 -5.19 9.13
CA LYS A 127 14.40 -5.94 9.21
C LYS A 127 14.35 -7.17 8.33
N LYS A 128 15.51 -7.50 7.75
CA LYS A 128 15.70 -8.66 6.88
C LYS A 128 16.77 -9.55 7.49
N SER A 129 16.61 -10.86 7.34
CA SER A 129 17.65 -11.80 7.72
C SER A 129 18.90 -11.61 6.83
N PRO A 130 20.09 -11.99 7.30
CA PRO A 130 21.30 -11.99 6.48
C PRO A 130 21.14 -12.81 5.18
N GLU A 131 20.38 -13.91 5.22
CA GLU A 131 20.08 -14.72 4.04
C GLU A 131 19.28 -13.94 2.99
N ILE A 132 18.24 -13.23 3.41
CA ILE A 132 17.42 -12.39 2.50
C ILE A 132 18.24 -11.23 1.95
N LEU A 133 19.13 -10.64 2.76
CA LEU A 133 20.04 -9.60 2.28
C LEU A 133 21.02 -10.13 1.23
N ALA A 134 21.62 -11.30 1.47
CA ALA A 134 22.50 -11.95 0.49
C ALA A 134 21.76 -12.31 -0.80
N TYR A 135 20.50 -12.77 -0.68
CA TYR A 135 19.66 -13.06 -1.82
C TYR A 135 19.31 -11.82 -2.65
N LYS A 136 19.02 -10.69 -2.00
CA LYS A 136 18.86 -9.40 -2.68
C LYS A 136 20.10 -9.04 -3.50
N GLY A 137 21.30 -9.26 -2.98
CA GLY A 137 22.55 -9.06 -3.73
C GLY A 137 22.59 -9.87 -5.03
N ARG A 138 22.26 -11.16 -4.97
CA ARG A 138 22.18 -12.04 -6.16
C ARG A 138 21.10 -11.62 -7.16
N LEU A 139 20.00 -11.03 -6.69
CA LEU A 139 18.99 -10.48 -7.60
C LEU A 139 19.53 -9.26 -8.35
N LEU A 140 20.22 -8.35 -7.66
CA LEU A 140 20.82 -7.15 -8.25
C LEU A 140 21.90 -7.49 -9.29
N GLU A 141 22.73 -8.49 -9.02
CA GLU A 141 23.75 -8.98 -9.95
C GLU A 141 23.18 -9.54 -11.27
N ARG A 142 21.92 -9.98 -11.27
CA ARG A 142 21.22 -10.57 -12.42
C ARG A 142 20.33 -9.58 -13.17
N VAL A 143 20.36 -8.30 -12.83
CA VAL A 143 19.56 -7.29 -13.55
C VAL A 143 20.11 -7.13 -14.97
N GLU A 144 19.26 -7.42 -15.95
CA GLU A 144 19.51 -7.21 -17.36
C GLU A 144 18.95 -5.86 -17.82
N TYR A 145 19.64 -5.22 -18.74
CA TYR A 145 19.23 -3.94 -19.31
C TYR A 145 18.90 -4.08 -20.80
N HIS A 146 17.76 -3.52 -21.19
CA HIS A 146 17.27 -3.52 -22.56
C HIS A 146 16.85 -2.10 -22.97
N LEU A 147 16.47 -1.93 -24.25
CA LEU A 147 16.00 -0.65 -24.80
C LEU A 147 16.99 0.50 -24.53
N ASN A 148 18.28 0.25 -24.77
CA ASN A 148 19.37 1.20 -24.50
C ASN A 148 19.42 1.67 -23.03
N GLY A 149 19.15 0.77 -22.09
CA GLY A 149 19.13 1.06 -20.65
C GLY A 149 17.80 1.58 -20.11
N ALA A 150 16.79 1.80 -20.96
CA ALA A 150 15.48 2.27 -20.51
C ALA A 150 14.64 1.20 -19.80
N LEU A 151 14.93 -0.08 -20.02
CA LEU A 151 14.27 -1.21 -19.36
C LEU A 151 15.27 -1.98 -18.51
N ALA A 152 15.02 -2.08 -17.20
CA ALA A 152 15.69 -3.02 -16.32
C ALA A 152 14.78 -4.24 -16.10
N LEU A 153 15.33 -5.45 -16.21
CA LEU A 153 14.61 -6.70 -16.06
C LEU A 153 15.36 -7.65 -15.13
N VAL A 154 14.63 -8.36 -14.28
CA VAL A 154 15.18 -9.47 -13.48
C VAL A 154 14.24 -10.67 -13.57
N HIS A 155 14.81 -11.84 -13.77
CA HIS A 155 14.09 -13.11 -13.76
C HIS A 155 14.26 -13.85 -12.44
N ILE A 156 13.16 -14.40 -11.93
CA ILE A 156 13.08 -15.10 -10.66
C ILE A 156 12.45 -16.48 -10.92
N PRO A 157 13.24 -17.56 -10.92
CA PRO A 157 12.75 -18.90 -11.18
C PRO A 157 11.96 -19.46 -9.97
N TRP A 158 11.17 -20.50 -10.20
CA TRP A 158 10.26 -21.08 -9.21
C TRP A 158 10.98 -21.52 -7.93
N GLU A 159 12.17 -22.10 -8.04
CA GLU A 159 12.95 -22.62 -6.92
C GLU A 159 13.25 -21.52 -5.89
N GLU A 160 13.49 -20.31 -6.37
CA GLU A 160 13.73 -19.15 -5.51
C GLU A 160 12.44 -18.60 -4.92
N ILE A 161 11.34 -18.63 -5.69
CA ILE A 161 10.02 -18.27 -5.17
C ILE A 161 9.64 -19.20 -4.03
N ALA A 162 9.75 -20.51 -4.23
CA ALA A 162 9.46 -21.54 -3.25
C ALA A 162 10.36 -21.44 -2.02
N LYS A 163 11.64 -21.08 -2.21
CA LYS A 163 12.57 -20.94 -1.09
C LYS A 163 12.35 -19.68 -0.25
N TYR A 164 12.08 -18.54 -0.87
CA TYR A 164 12.16 -17.24 -0.19
C TYR A 164 10.82 -16.57 0.07
N SER A 165 9.74 -16.90 -0.65
CA SER A 165 8.49 -16.11 -0.59
C SER A 165 7.80 -16.12 0.78
N ASP A 166 8.00 -17.18 1.59
CA ASP A 166 7.48 -17.25 2.95
C ASP A 166 8.19 -16.24 3.89
N GLN A 167 9.44 -15.89 3.59
CA GLN A 167 10.20 -14.89 4.35
C GLN A 167 10.03 -13.49 3.76
N TYR A 168 10.13 -13.37 2.44
CA TYR A 168 10.00 -12.10 1.74
C TYR A 168 9.71 -12.31 0.24
N ASN A 169 8.81 -11.51 -0.32
CA ASN A 169 8.49 -11.59 -1.74
C ASN A 169 9.72 -11.18 -2.60
N PRO A 170 10.28 -12.09 -3.42
CA PRO A 170 11.53 -11.83 -4.14
C PRO A 170 11.53 -10.58 -5.01
N SER A 171 10.43 -10.29 -5.72
CA SER A 171 10.38 -9.12 -6.61
C SER A 171 10.45 -7.80 -5.84
N MET A 172 9.97 -7.76 -4.60
CA MET A 172 10.04 -6.56 -3.76
C MET A 172 11.44 -6.27 -3.24
N LEU A 173 12.40 -7.19 -3.37
CA LEU A 173 13.78 -6.97 -2.91
C LEU A 173 14.62 -6.12 -3.85
N VAL A 174 14.21 -6.00 -5.12
CA VAL A 174 15.07 -5.50 -6.21
C VAL A 174 14.38 -4.47 -7.10
N LEU A 175 13.04 -4.50 -7.18
CA LEU A 175 12.29 -3.69 -8.14
C LEU A 175 12.45 -2.17 -7.91
N ASP A 176 12.53 -1.72 -6.65
CA ASP A 176 12.70 -0.30 -6.36
C ASP A 176 14.14 0.15 -6.62
N GLU A 177 15.15 -0.67 -6.35
CA GLU A 177 16.54 -0.37 -6.73
C GLU A 177 16.69 -0.24 -8.25
N MET A 178 16.07 -1.14 -9.03
CA MET A 178 16.08 -1.08 -10.48
C MET A 178 15.53 0.25 -11.01
N ARG A 179 14.49 0.79 -10.37
CA ARG A 179 13.88 2.09 -10.75
C ARG A 179 14.81 3.27 -10.48
N LEU A 180 15.73 3.16 -9.54
CA LEU A 180 16.64 4.24 -9.17
C LEU A 180 17.91 4.29 -10.03
N VAL A 181 18.05 3.38 -11.01
CA VAL A 181 19.19 3.36 -11.93
C VAL A 181 19.01 4.45 -13.01
N THR A 182 20.06 5.25 -13.23
CA THR A 182 20.09 6.30 -14.25
C THR A 182 19.69 5.76 -15.62
N GLY A 183 18.70 6.41 -16.24
CA GLY A 183 18.21 6.07 -17.59
C GLY A 183 17.09 5.04 -17.61
N VAL A 184 16.87 4.28 -16.52
CA VAL A 184 15.76 3.32 -16.43
C VAL A 184 14.44 4.07 -16.35
N ARG A 185 13.51 3.71 -17.25
CA ARG A 185 12.13 4.18 -17.28
C ARG A 185 11.14 3.10 -16.87
N ILE A 186 11.49 1.83 -17.09
CA ILE A 186 10.64 0.67 -16.80
C ILE A 186 11.47 -0.37 -16.06
N ALA A 187 10.94 -0.87 -14.94
CA ALA A 187 11.52 -1.98 -14.19
C ALA A 187 10.53 -3.16 -14.19
N VAL A 188 11.02 -4.36 -14.51
CA VAL A 188 10.22 -5.58 -14.59
C VAL A 188 10.87 -6.71 -13.80
N ALA A 189 10.14 -7.27 -12.84
CA ALA A 189 10.49 -8.54 -12.22
C ALA A 189 9.60 -9.66 -12.77
N LEU A 190 10.19 -10.60 -13.49
CA LEU A 190 9.52 -11.78 -14.05
C LEU A 190 9.66 -12.97 -13.11
N LYS A 191 8.57 -13.70 -12.93
CA LYS A 191 8.52 -14.95 -12.17
C LYS A 191 8.05 -16.08 -13.07
N THR A 192 8.74 -17.22 -13.02
CA THR A 192 8.32 -18.44 -13.73
C THR A 192 7.85 -19.49 -12.74
N TYR A 193 6.76 -20.18 -13.09
CA TYR A 193 6.14 -21.23 -12.30
C TYR A 193 6.30 -22.60 -12.98
N PRO A 194 6.12 -23.72 -12.24
CA PRO A 194 6.35 -25.07 -12.77
C PRO A 194 5.47 -25.44 -13.96
N ASP A 195 4.29 -24.84 -14.08
CA ASP A 195 3.34 -25.02 -15.18
C ASP A 195 3.69 -24.20 -16.43
N GLY A 196 4.84 -23.52 -16.44
CA GLY A 196 5.27 -22.63 -17.51
C GLY A 196 4.61 -21.25 -17.45
N LYS A 197 3.74 -20.98 -16.48
CA LYS A 197 3.16 -19.65 -16.29
C LYS A 197 4.26 -18.64 -15.95
N ILE A 198 4.15 -17.46 -16.54
CA ILE A 198 5.02 -16.32 -16.23
C ILE A 198 4.14 -15.20 -15.66
N THR A 199 4.55 -14.63 -14.54
CA THR A 199 3.95 -13.39 -14.01
C THR A 199 4.99 -12.28 -14.00
N GLY A 200 4.58 -11.07 -14.34
CA GLY A 200 5.45 -9.89 -14.36
C GLY A 200 4.94 -8.83 -13.41
N LYS A 201 5.81 -8.31 -12.55
CA LYS A 201 5.55 -7.08 -11.80
C LYS A 201 6.27 -5.93 -12.48
N ILE A 202 5.49 -4.96 -12.94
CA ILE A 202 5.97 -3.82 -13.73
C ILE A 202 5.88 -2.55 -12.88
N ARG A 203 6.90 -1.69 -12.98
CA ARG A 203 6.91 -0.33 -12.45
C ARG A 203 7.48 0.60 -13.51
N VAL A 204 6.90 1.79 -13.59
CA VAL A 204 7.32 2.84 -14.52
C VAL A 204 7.71 4.06 -13.69
N ASN A 205 8.79 4.71 -14.08
CA ASN A 205 9.18 5.99 -13.50
C ASN A 205 8.42 7.13 -14.18
N PRO A 206 8.12 8.23 -13.46
CA PRO A 206 7.62 9.46 -14.06
C PRO A 206 8.54 9.98 -15.18
#